data_AF-A0A1R4KXK0-F1
#
_entry.id   AF-A0A1R4KXK0-F1
#
_cell.length_a   1.000
_cell.length_b   1.000
_cell.length_c   1.000
_cell.angle_alpha   90.00
_cell.angle_beta   90.00
_cell.angle_gamma   90.00
#
_symmetry.space_group_name_H-M   'P 1'
#
loop_
_entity.id
_entity.type
_entity.pdbx_description
1 polymer ?
#
loop_
_entity_poly.entity_id
_entity_poly.type
_entity_poly.pdbx_seq_one_letter_code
_entity_poly.pdbx_strand_id
1 'polypeptide(L)'
;MPDTILITELQNQLALMQAKLDALQEDKVEMQARIDHLLAELKLSKSQKYGKKSEKAPRGTFNEAEQHKSTEPPKHHKKGKQTLAAHFEREEVEHRLMVLDCPCCGEQLHHCGSEDYSGESECH
;
A
#
# COMPACT_ATOMS: atom_id res chain seq x y z
N MET A 1 33.59 -12.52 -68.45
CA MET A 1 32.39 -12.03 -67.75
C MET A 1 32.19 -12.61 -66.33
N PRO A 2 33.21 -12.96 -65.52
CA PRO A 2 33.00 -13.37 -64.12
C PRO A 2 32.88 -12.17 -63.15
N ASP A 3 33.58 -11.07 -63.42
CA ASP A 3 33.61 -9.90 -62.53
C ASP A 3 32.25 -9.21 -62.39
N THR A 4 31.45 -9.21 -63.48
CA THR A 4 30.11 -8.64 -63.48
C THR A 4 29.16 -9.43 -62.56
N ILE A 5 29.30 -10.76 -62.50
CA ILE A 5 28.49 -11.64 -61.65
C ILE A 5 28.81 -11.36 -60.18
N LEU A 6 30.10 -11.22 -59.86
CA LEU A 6 30.57 -10.91 -58.51
C LEU A 6 30.10 -9.53 -58.02
N ILE A 7 30.10 -8.53 -58.92
CA ILE A 7 29.57 -7.19 -58.62
C ILE A 7 28.07 -7.25 -58.31
N THR A 8 27.29 -8.00 -59.11
CA THR A 8 25.84 -8.14 -58.86
C THR A 8 25.53 -8.87 -57.56
N GLU A 9 26.32 -9.88 -57.20
CA GLU A 9 26.19 -10.61 -55.94
C GLU A 9 26.39 -9.66 -54.74
N LEU A 10 27.44 -8.82 -54.80
CA LEU A 10 27.72 -7.83 -53.76
C LEU A 10 26.61 -6.79 -53.63
N GLN A 11 26.10 -6.29 -54.77
CA GLN A 11 25.00 -5.33 -54.79
C GLN A 11 23.73 -5.91 -54.15
N ASN A 12 23.42 -7.19 -54.44
CA ASN A 12 22.29 -7.87 -53.83
C ASN A 12 22.47 -8.04 -52.31
N GLN A 13 23.69 -8.36 -51.85
CA GLN A 13 23.98 -8.45 -50.42
C GLN A 13 23.83 -7.10 -49.71
N LEU A 14 24.30 -6.00 -50.32
CA LEU A 14 24.13 -4.67 -49.77
C LEU A 14 22.65 -4.26 -49.69
N ALA A 15 21.87 -4.55 -50.73
CA ALA A 15 20.44 -4.28 -50.73
C ALA A 15 19.70 -5.07 -49.63
N LEU A 16 20.05 -6.36 -49.48
CA LEU A 16 19.48 -7.20 -48.42
C LEU A 16 19.85 -6.68 -47.03
N MET A 17 21.10 -6.28 -46.83
CA MET A 17 21.56 -5.73 -45.55
C MET A 17 20.89 -4.40 -45.23
N GLN A 18 20.70 -3.53 -46.23
CA GLN A 18 19.99 -2.26 -46.06
C GLN A 18 18.54 -2.50 -45.64
N ALA A 19 17.83 -3.39 -46.33
CA ALA A 19 16.45 -3.74 -45.97
C ALA A 19 16.32 -4.28 -44.54
N LYS A 20 17.31 -5.06 -44.07
CA LYS A 20 17.35 -5.53 -42.67
C LYS A 20 17.56 -4.38 -41.68
N LEU A 21 18.42 -3.41 -42.00
CA LEU A 21 18.64 -2.25 -41.14
C LEU A 21 17.39 -1.40 -41.04
N ASP A 22 16.70 -1.19 -42.16
CA ASP A 22 15.46 -0.40 -42.20
C ASP A 22 14.37 -1.08 -41.35
N ALA A 23 14.17 -2.40 -41.50
CA ALA A 23 13.23 -3.15 -40.66
C ALA A 23 13.57 -3.09 -39.17
N LEU A 24 14.85 -3.24 -38.80
CA LEU A 24 15.28 -3.11 -37.40
C LEU A 24 15.11 -1.68 -36.85
N GLN A 25 15.22 -0.67 -37.71
CA GLN A 25 14.95 0.72 -37.32
C GLN A 25 13.47 0.96 -37.06
N GLU A 26 12.59 0.39 -37.89
CA GLU A 26 11.14 0.43 -37.69
C GLU A 26 10.75 -0.23 -36.36
N ASP A 27 11.23 -1.46 -36.12
CA ASP A 27 11.00 -2.18 -34.86
C ASP A 27 11.50 -1.39 -33.64
N LYS A 28 12.66 -0.74 -33.76
CA LYS A 28 13.22 0.10 -32.69
C LYS A 28 12.31 1.27 -32.37
N VAL A 29 11.77 1.95 -33.38
CA VAL A 29 10.86 3.10 -33.20
C VAL A 29 9.57 2.64 -32.55
N GLU A 30 9.00 1.52 -33.00
CA GLU A 30 7.78 0.95 -32.41
C GLU A 30 7.98 0.59 -30.93
N MET A 31 9.07 -0.12 -30.62
CA MET A 31 9.38 -0.53 -29.26
C MET A 31 9.67 0.68 -28.35
N GLN A 32 10.32 1.72 -28.88
CA GLN A 32 10.55 2.96 -28.14
C GLN A 32 9.21 3.66 -27.81
N ALA A 33 8.28 3.74 -28.75
CA ALA A 33 6.96 4.32 -28.52
C ALA A 33 6.18 3.55 -27.44
N ARG A 34 6.29 2.21 -27.44
CA ARG A 34 5.68 1.36 -26.41
C ARG A 34 6.30 1.60 -25.03
N ILE A 35 7.62 1.75 -24.96
CA ILE A 35 8.33 2.08 -23.71
C ILE A 35 7.84 3.42 -23.16
N ASP A 36 7.74 4.44 -24.00
CA ASP A 36 7.34 5.79 -23.58
C ASP A 36 5.90 5.80 -23.04
N HIS A 37 4.99 5.05 -23.68
CA HIS A 37 3.63 4.85 -23.19
C HIS A 37 3.59 4.20 -21.80
N LEU A 38 4.31 3.09 -21.62
CA LEU A 38 4.36 2.38 -20.33
C LEU A 38 4.98 3.24 -19.22
N LEU A 39 6.01 4.04 -19.54
CA LEU A 39 6.61 4.99 -18.59
C LEU A 39 5.61 6.07 -18.18
N ALA A 40 4.81 6.58 -19.12
CA ALA A 40 3.75 7.54 -18.83
C ALA A 40 2.67 6.96 -17.91
N GLU A 41 2.18 5.74 -18.20
CA GLU A 41 1.22 5.02 -17.35
C GLU A 41 1.76 4.78 -15.94
N LEU A 42 3.02 4.35 -15.83
CA LEU A 42 3.66 4.09 -14.55
C LEU A 42 3.80 5.38 -13.73
N LYS A 43 4.17 6.49 -14.36
CA LYS A 43 4.24 7.81 -13.72
C LYS A 43 2.86 8.25 -13.22
N LEU A 44 1.82 8.05 -14.02
CA LEU A 44 0.43 8.35 -13.64
C LEU A 44 -0.05 7.47 -12.47
N SER A 45 0.22 6.17 -12.52
CA SER A 45 -0.13 5.24 -11.44
C SER A 45 0.55 5.63 -10.13
N LYS A 46 1.85 5.99 -10.18
CA LYS A 46 2.58 6.50 -9.01
C LYS A 46 1.95 7.80 -8.47
N SER A 47 1.66 8.79 -9.31
CA SER A 47 1.07 10.04 -8.84
C SER A 47 -0.31 9.84 -8.24
N GLN A 48 -1.13 8.93 -8.78
CA GLN A 48 -2.43 8.59 -8.21
C GLN A 48 -2.33 7.88 -6.84
N LYS A 49 -1.34 6.99 -6.67
CA LYS A 49 -1.09 6.32 -5.38
C LYS A 49 -0.74 7.29 -4.25
N TYR A 50 -0.06 8.39 -4.56
CA TYR A 50 0.37 9.38 -3.57
C TYR A 50 -0.51 10.66 -3.52
N GLY A 51 -1.32 10.94 -4.54
CA GLY A 51 -2.10 12.19 -4.65
C GLY A 51 -3.17 12.35 -3.56
N LYS A 52 -3.96 11.30 -3.27
CA LYS A 52 -5.04 11.39 -2.26
C LYS A 52 -4.56 11.30 -0.80
N LYS A 53 -3.32 10.86 -0.57
CA LYS A 53 -2.72 10.75 0.78
C LYS A 53 -1.72 11.87 1.09
N SER A 54 -1.29 12.62 0.09
CA SER A 54 -0.29 13.70 0.23
C SER A 54 -0.88 15.09 0.41
N GLU A 55 -2.18 15.28 0.16
CA GLU A 55 -2.88 16.41 0.78
C GLU A 55 -2.92 16.15 2.27
N LYS A 56 -1.90 16.66 2.98
CA LYS A 56 -2.09 17.04 4.38
C LYS A 56 -3.30 17.96 4.35
N ALA A 57 -4.46 17.46 4.78
CA ALA A 57 -5.56 18.32 5.14
C ALA A 57 -4.96 19.47 5.94
N PRO A 58 -5.23 20.75 5.62
CA PRO A 58 -4.76 21.85 6.45
C PRO A 58 -5.20 21.47 7.86
N ARG A 59 -4.24 21.27 8.77
CA ARG A 59 -4.54 20.90 10.15
C ARG A 59 -5.48 21.98 10.61
N GLY A 60 -6.77 21.64 10.71
CA GLY A 60 -7.82 22.58 11.07
C GLY A 60 -7.30 23.34 12.27
N THR A 61 -7.35 24.66 12.19
CA THR A 61 -6.86 25.52 13.26
C THR A 61 -7.54 25.03 14.53
N PHE A 62 -6.76 24.43 15.42
CA PHE A 62 -7.15 23.98 16.75
C PHE A 62 -7.42 25.21 17.63
N ASN A 63 -8.25 26.12 17.12
CA ASN A 63 -8.49 27.46 17.63
C ASN A 63 -9.98 27.71 17.88
N GLU A 64 -10.87 26.79 17.49
CA GLU A 64 -12.28 26.83 17.91
C GLU A 64 -12.41 26.60 19.42
N ALA A 65 -11.52 25.82 20.04
CA ALA A 65 -11.53 25.61 21.49
C ALA A 65 -11.09 26.84 22.31
N GLU A 66 -10.31 27.76 21.72
CA GLU A 66 -9.88 28.99 22.40
C GLU A 66 -10.87 30.15 22.24
N GLN A 67 -11.74 30.13 21.22
CA GLN A 67 -12.78 31.16 21.04
C GLN A 67 -13.94 31.06 22.03
N HIS A 68 -14.10 29.90 22.68
CA HIS A 68 -15.09 29.70 23.74
C HIS A 68 -14.50 29.85 25.14
N LYS A 69 -13.73 30.92 25.41
CA LYS A 69 -13.52 31.37 26.80
C LYS A 69 -14.78 32.08 27.29
N SER A 70 -15.79 31.31 27.70
CA SER A 70 -16.86 31.85 28.53
C SER A 70 -16.28 32.35 29.86
N THR A 71 -16.65 33.54 30.29
CA THR A 71 -16.18 34.17 31.55
C THR A 71 -16.72 33.47 32.81
N GLU A 72 -17.56 32.45 32.66
CA GLU A 72 -18.09 31.65 33.76
C GLU A 72 -17.35 30.31 33.88
N PRO A 73 -17.06 29.84 35.12
CA PRO A 73 -16.43 28.55 35.32
C PRO A 73 -17.32 27.44 34.74
N PRO A 74 -16.79 26.50 33.94
CA PRO A 74 -17.58 25.43 33.36
C PRO A 74 -18.17 24.58 34.48
N LYS A 75 -19.51 24.48 34.52
CA LYS A 75 -20.18 23.50 35.39
C LYS A 75 -19.76 22.13 34.91
N HIS A 76 -18.85 21.51 35.65
CA HIS A 76 -18.29 20.19 35.36
C HIS A 76 -19.37 19.14 35.61
N HIS A 77 -20.35 19.03 34.71
CA HIS A 77 -21.26 17.90 34.69
C HIS A 77 -20.39 16.70 34.33
N LYS A 78 -20.18 15.81 35.30
CA LYS A 78 -19.53 14.50 35.08
C LYS A 78 -20.41 13.68 34.14
N LYS A 79 -20.39 14.00 32.85
CA LYS A 79 -20.95 13.14 31.81
C LYS A 79 -19.89 12.08 31.52
N GLY A 80 -19.71 11.19 32.50
CA GLY A 80 -19.12 9.89 32.20
C GLY A 80 -19.98 9.19 31.14
N LYS A 81 -19.49 8.07 30.60
CA LYS A 81 -20.28 7.24 29.69
C LYS A 81 -21.67 7.00 30.31
N GLN A 82 -22.72 7.42 29.61
CA GLN A 82 -24.08 7.10 30.04
C GLN A 82 -24.22 5.58 30.00
N THR A 83 -24.59 4.99 31.14
CA THR A 83 -24.89 3.57 31.20
C THR A 83 -26.19 3.30 30.45
N LEU A 84 -26.27 2.14 29.79
CA LEU A 84 -27.51 1.69 29.17
C LEU A 84 -28.61 1.57 30.24
N ALA A 85 -29.78 2.12 29.91
CA ALA A 85 -30.94 2.16 30.80
C ALA A 85 -31.37 0.74 31.23
N ALA A 86 -31.94 0.63 32.43
CA ALA A 86 -32.28 -0.67 33.04
C ALA A 86 -33.39 -1.45 32.31
N HIS A 87 -34.15 -0.80 31.42
CA HIS A 87 -35.21 -1.44 30.65
C HIS A 87 -34.70 -2.19 29.42
N PHE A 88 -33.44 -1.99 29.03
CA PHE A 88 -32.82 -2.78 27.98
C PHE A 88 -32.45 -4.15 28.55
N GLU A 89 -32.78 -5.19 27.78
CA GLU A 89 -32.36 -6.55 28.08
C GLU A 89 -30.82 -6.62 28.10
N ARG A 90 -30.27 -7.18 29.17
CA ARG A 90 -28.84 -7.42 29.34
C ARG A 90 -28.61 -8.92 29.25
N GLU A 91 -27.76 -9.32 28.31
CA GLU A 91 -27.32 -10.71 28.18
C GLU A 91 -25.91 -10.83 28.78
N GLU A 92 -25.75 -11.70 29.77
CA GLU A 92 -24.44 -12.07 30.30
C GLU A 92 -23.87 -13.19 29.44
N VAL A 93 -22.83 -12.89 28.66
CA VAL A 93 -22.16 -13.87 27.81
C VAL A 93 -20.82 -14.24 28.44
N GLU A 94 -20.73 -15.48 28.95
CA GLU A 94 -19.45 -16.06 29.35
C GLU A 94 -18.72 -16.63 28.12
N HIS A 95 -17.61 -16.01 27.74
CA HIS A 95 -16.72 -16.56 26.71
C HIS A 95 -15.62 -17.39 27.38
N ARG A 96 -15.69 -18.72 27.27
CA ARG A 96 -14.61 -19.63 27.67
C ARG A 96 -13.83 -20.09 26.45
N LEU A 97 -12.51 -19.92 26.49
CA LEU A 97 -11.62 -20.55 25.54
C LEU A 97 -11.63 -22.07 25.79
N MET A 98 -11.96 -22.86 24.77
CA MET A 98 -11.96 -24.33 24.88
C MET A 98 -10.56 -24.93 24.77
N VAL A 99 -9.65 -24.21 24.13
CA VAL A 99 -8.26 -24.60 23.95
C VAL A 99 -7.42 -23.50 24.57
N LEU A 100 -6.60 -23.88 25.55
CA LEU A 100 -5.70 -22.98 26.27
C LEU A 100 -4.25 -23.18 25.85
N ASP A 101 -4.01 -23.86 24.73
CA ASP A 101 -2.66 -24.13 24.21
C ASP A 101 -2.37 -23.22 23.01
N CYS A 102 -1.12 -22.78 22.84
CA CYS A 102 -0.73 -22.01 21.66
C CYS A 102 -0.91 -22.89 20.42
N PRO A 103 -1.61 -22.42 19.38
CA PRO A 103 -1.69 -23.14 18.11
C PRO A 103 -0.32 -23.22 17.38
N CYS A 104 0.69 -22.49 17.86
CA CYS A 104 2.04 -22.44 17.32
C CYS A 104 2.94 -23.58 17.85
N CYS A 105 3.08 -23.68 19.18
CA CYS A 105 4.03 -24.56 19.85
C CYS A 105 3.36 -25.58 20.79
N GLY A 106 2.06 -25.44 21.08
CA GLY A 106 1.33 -26.33 21.98
C GLY A 106 1.56 -26.05 23.47
N GLU A 107 2.33 -25.03 23.86
CA GLU A 107 2.44 -24.61 25.26
C GLU A 107 1.15 -23.95 25.78
N GLN A 108 0.91 -24.06 27.09
CA GLN A 108 -0.23 -23.44 27.74
C GLN A 108 -0.13 -21.90 27.72
N LEU A 109 -1.21 -21.24 27.31
CA LEU A 109 -1.37 -19.79 27.31
C LEU A 109 -1.25 -19.24 28.74
N HIS A 110 -0.50 -18.16 28.88
CA HIS A 110 -0.35 -17.44 30.15
C HIS A 110 -1.70 -16.94 30.67
N HIS A 111 -1.87 -17.01 32.00
CA HIS A 111 -3.05 -16.49 32.64
C HIS A 111 -3.06 -14.95 32.59
N CYS A 112 -4.12 -14.35 32.04
CA CYS A 112 -4.22 -12.90 32.02
C CYS A 112 -4.39 -12.34 33.44
N GLY A 113 -3.49 -11.46 33.87
CA GLY A 113 -3.59 -10.74 35.14
C GLY A 113 -2.70 -11.27 36.27
N SER A 114 -1.87 -12.30 36.02
CA SER A 114 -0.72 -12.61 36.88
C SER A 114 0.50 -11.82 36.41
N GLU A 115 1.19 -11.17 37.34
CA GLU A 115 2.53 -10.62 37.12
C GLU A 115 3.55 -11.77 37.23
N ASP A 116 3.52 -12.68 36.27
CA ASP A 116 4.58 -13.67 36.17
C ASP A 116 5.78 -12.97 35.54
N TYR A 117 6.87 -12.81 36.29
CA TYR A 117 8.18 -12.42 35.76
C TYR A 117 8.68 -13.55 34.83
N SER A 118 8.10 -13.66 33.63
CA SER A 118 8.53 -14.63 32.64
C SER A 118 9.68 -14.02 31.84
N GLY A 119 10.90 -14.38 32.22
CA GLY A 119 12.03 -14.32 31.30
C GLY A 119 11.67 -15.05 30.00
N GLU A 120 11.91 -14.35 28.89
CA GLU A 120 12.07 -14.86 27.52
C GLU A 120 11.54 -16.29 27.28
N SER A 121 10.22 -16.42 27.11
CA SER A 121 9.66 -17.56 26.36
C SER A 121 9.22 -17.05 24.99
N GLU A 122 10.18 -16.94 24.08
CA GLU A 122 9.90 -16.73 22.66
C GLU A 122 9.21 -17.99 22.11
N CYS A 123 7.90 -17.88 21.86
CA CYS A 123 7.23 -18.81 20.95
C CYS A 123 7.87 -18.65 19.56
N HIS A 124 8.62 -19.67 19.10
CA HIS A 124 9.13 -19.76 17.74
C HIS A 124 8.05 -20.24 16.76
#